data_AF-A0A9X0JSC5-F1
#
_entry.id   AF-A0A9X0JSC5-F1
#
_cell.length_a   1.000
_cell.length_b   1.000
_cell.length_c   1.000
_cell.angle_alpha   90.00
_cell.angle_beta   90.00
_cell.angle_gamma   90.00
#
_symmetry.space_group_name_H-M   'P 1'
#
loop_
_entity.id
_entity.type
_entity.pdbx_description
1 polymer ?
#
loop_
_entity_poly.entity_id
_entity_poly.type
_entity_poly.pdbx_seq_one_letter_code
_entity_poly.pdbx_strand_id
1 'polypeptide(L)'
;MKKSKFVVPLLFSSLMLIGSCQQIDSVEASQSEGYRVLDSVHSVVTDKNFLSATVDEDAKFLDLRISDTEKPKEVEEKIDKELKKKKITSYTINIVQEDVKLAKKEHRWELFSFNLIDDLLSKPEYKGTTIISNSKDSNGPVTLTINTPIVGNESTAKEHAKRLEQDINNAMKTDKNKKLVKKDTYIIQIYNSDNQLIN
;
A
#
# COMPACT_ATOMS: atom_id res chain seq x y z
N MET A 1 2.08 80.79 -40.57
CA MET A 1 3.08 79.88 -41.16
C MET A 1 3.78 79.07 -40.07
N LYS A 2 3.46 77.79 -39.94
CA LYS A 2 4.38 76.68 -39.60
C LYS A 2 3.57 75.39 -39.77
N LYS A 3 3.89 74.66 -40.84
CA LYS A 3 3.27 73.38 -41.23
C LYS A 3 4.15 72.24 -40.73
N SER A 4 3.53 71.19 -40.20
CA SER A 4 4.04 69.83 -40.19
C SER A 4 2.80 68.93 -40.09
N LYS A 5 2.29 68.28 -41.16
CA LYS A 5 2.82 67.08 -41.86
C LYS A 5 2.98 65.91 -40.89
N PHE A 6 2.43 64.72 -41.10
CA PHE A 6 2.08 64.04 -42.35
C PHE A 6 1.10 62.88 -42.12
N VAL A 7 0.45 62.44 -43.19
CA VAL A 7 -0.59 61.42 -43.29
C VAL A 7 0.04 60.06 -43.65
N VAL A 8 -0.41 59.00 -42.97
CA VAL A 8 -0.71 57.57 -43.35
C VAL A 8 -0.64 57.28 -44.88
N PRO A 9 -0.39 56.04 -45.46
CA PRO A 9 -0.76 54.68 -44.99
C PRO A 9 0.12 53.45 -45.38
N LEU A 10 -0.30 52.26 -44.89
CA LEU A 10 -0.38 50.90 -45.51
C LEU A 10 0.91 50.29 -46.13
N LEU A 11 1.33 49.04 -45.86
CA LEU A 11 0.62 47.75 -46.01
C LEU A 11 1.58 46.56 -45.70
N PHE A 12 1.01 45.35 -45.55
CA PHE A 12 1.64 44.00 -45.62
C PHE A 12 2.44 43.50 -44.39
N SER A 13 1.84 42.70 -43.52
CA SER A 13 1.66 41.22 -43.61
C SER A 13 2.84 40.43 -43.05
N SER A 14 2.63 39.73 -41.93
CA SER A 14 3.00 38.32 -41.79
C SER A 14 2.57 37.77 -40.42
N LEU A 15 2.14 36.52 -40.47
CA LEU A 15 1.71 35.62 -39.40
C LEU A 15 2.50 35.80 -38.09
N MET A 16 1.79 36.14 -37.01
CA MET A 16 2.15 35.66 -35.68
C MET A 16 1.56 34.25 -35.54
N LEU A 17 2.25 33.27 -36.11
CA LEU A 17 2.16 31.89 -35.64
C LEU A 17 2.58 31.95 -34.16
N ILE A 18 1.63 31.71 -33.26
CA ILE A 18 1.92 31.44 -31.86
C ILE A 18 2.68 30.11 -31.86
N GLY A 19 3.98 30.19 -32.11
CA GLY A 19 4.91 29.14 -31.75
C GLY A 19 4.91 29.09 -30.23
N SER A 20 3.98 28.34 -29.66
CA SER A 20 4.24 27.69 -28.39
C SER A 20 5.41 26.74 -28.65
N CYS A 21 6.62 27.28 -28.64
CA CYS A 21 7.76 26.54 -28.15
C CYS A 21 7.42 26.22 -26.69
N GLN A 22 6.63 25.16 -26.50
CA GLN A 22 6.85 24.31 -25.35
C GLN A 22 8.30 23.89 -25.50
N GLN A 23 9.18 24.63 -24.83
CA GLN A 23 10.36 24.03 -24.25
C GLN A 23 9.85 22.77 -23.56
N ILE A 24 10.06 21.65 -24.23
CA ILE A 24 10.28 20.37 -23.58
C ILE A 24 11.66 20.53 -22.92
N ASP A 25 11.74 21.48 -21.98
CA ASP A 25 12.70 21.38 -20.91
C ASP A 25 12.23 20.15 -20.15
N SER A 26 13.19 19.26 -19.95
CA SER A 26 13.06 17.93 -19.41
C SER A 26 11.92 17.75 -18.39
N VAL A 27 11.28 16.59 -18.44
CA VAL A 27 10.55 16.01 -17.31
C VAL A 27 11.57 15.63 -16.19
N GLU A 28 12.45 16.56 -15.85
CA GLU A 28 13.23 16.66 -14.60
C GLU A 28 12.68 17.82 -13.77
N ALA A 29 11.38 18.13 -13.90
CA ALA A 29 10.67 18.89 -12.88
C ALA A 29 10.92 18.21 -11.53
N SER A 30 11.65 18.93 -10.68
CA SER A 30 12.40 18.43 -9.53
C SER A 30 11.62 17.45 -8.66
N GLN A 31 11.91 16.16 -8.77
CA GLN A 31 11.53 15.20 -7.73
C GLN A 31 12.08 15.70 -6.40
N SER A 32 11.27 15.66 -5.34
CA SER A 32 11.73 16.04 -3.99
C SER A 32 12.95 15.21 -3.61
N GLU A 33 13.75 15.70 -2.67
CA GLU A 33 14.93 14.95 -2.24
C GLU A 33 14.54 13.58 -1.70
N GLY A 34 13.41 13.49 -0.98
CA GLY A 34 12.88 12.25 -0.43
C GLY A 34 12.47 11.25 -1.51
N TYR A 35 11.87 11.69 -2.63
CA TYR A 35 11.66 10.81 -3.77
C TYR A 35 12.97 10.22 -4.29
N ARG A 36 14.02 11.03 -4.38
CA ARG A 36 15.34 10.58 -4.85
C ARG A 36 16.03 9.65 -3.85
N VAL A 37 15.75 9.81 -2.55
CA VAL A 37 16.16 8.88 -1.47
C VAL A 37 15.44 7.54 -1.62
N LEU A 38 14.11 7.55 -1.78
CA LEU A 38 13.32 6.32 -2.01
C LEU A 38 13.77 5.58 -3.27
N ASP A 39 14.07 6.30 -4.35
CA ASP A 39 14.64 5.72 -5.56
C ASP A 39 16.01 5.04 -5.30
N SER A 40 16.86 5.63 -4.44
CA SER A 40 18.10 4.98 -4.01
C SER A 40 17.83 3.70 -3.23
N VAL A 41 16.85 3.69 -2.32
CA VAL A 41 16.43 2.49 -1.59
C VAL A 41 16.01 1.38 -2.56
N HIS A 42 15.13 1.69 -3.53
CA HIS A 42 14.68 0.72 -4.53
C HIS A 42 15.79 0.19 -5.44
N SER A 43 16.83 1.00 -5.70
CA SER A 43 18.01 0.54 -6.46
C SER A 43 18.90 -0.44 -5.69
N VAL A 44 18.84 -0.41 -4.35
CA VAL A 44 19.69 -1.22 -3.46
C VAL A 44 18.95 -2.47 -2.97
N VAL A 45 17.68 -2.32 -2.58
CA VAL A 45 16.86 -3.38 -1.99
C VAL A 45 15.85 -3.87 -3.02
N THR A 46 15.91 -5.14 -3.36
CA THR A 46 14.96 -5.75 -4.31
C THR A 46 13.53 -5.74 -3.75
N ASP A 47 12.52 -5.65 -4.63
CA ASP A 47 11.10 -5.74 -4.26
C ASP A 47 10.76 -6.98 -3.43
N LYS A 48 11.53 -8.06 -3.62
CA LYS A 48 11.37 -9.28 -2.84
C LYS A 48 11.69 -9.06 -1.37
N ASN A 49 12.71 -8.27 -1.05
CA ASN A 49 13.24 -8.08 0.31
C ASN A 49 12.83 -6.74 0.93
N PHE A 50 12.17 -5.86 0.15
CA PHE A 50 11.61 -4.60 0.61
C PHE A 50 10.23 -4.78 1.28
N LEU A 51 9.97 -4.07 2.38
CA LEU A 51 8.65 -3.96 3.02
C LEU A 51 8.12 -2.54 2.97
N SER A 52 8.84 -1.59 3.55
CA SER A 52 8.43 -0.19 3.57
C SER A 52 9.64 0.72 3.76
N ALA A 53 9.49 1.96 3.32
CA ALA A 53 10.43 3.03 3.59
C ALA A 53 9.64 4.31 3.84
N THR A 54 10.02 5.04 4.88
CA THR A 54 9.48 6.37 5.20
C THR A 54 10.63 7.35 5.26
N VAL A 55 10.49 8.48 4.56
CA VAL A 55 11.50 9.54 4.54
C VAL A 55 10.95 10.78 5.23
N ASP A 56 11.71 11.28 6.19
CA ASP A 56 11.57 12.63 6.73
C ASP A 56 12.69 13.50 6.12
N GLU A 57 12.32 14.32 5.13
CA GLU A 57 13.27 15.15 4.38
C GLU A 57 13.86 16.28 5.23
N ASP A 58 13.11 16.78 6.21
CA ASP A 58 13.51 17.89 7.07
C ASP A 58 14.49 17.40 8.14
N ALA A 59 14.18 16.26 8.76
CA ALA A 59 15.05 15.63 9.74
C ALA A 59 16.22 14.85 9.11
N LYS A 60 16.26 14.69 7.78
CA LYS A 60 17.20 13.83 7.06
C LYS A 60 17.23 12.42 7.64
N PHE A 61 16.05 11.83 7.81
CA PHE A 61 15.87 10.52 8.43
C PHE A 61 15.14 9.55 7.47
N LEU A 62 15.63 8.32 7.39
CA LEU A 62 15.05 7.23 6.62
C LEU A 62 14.76 6.07 7.56
N ASP A 63 13.49 5.71 7.73
CA ASP A 63 13.07 4.47 8.38
C ASP A 63 12.80 3.41 7.32
N LEU A 64 13.53 2.30 7.34
CA LEU A 64 13.53 1.27 6.31
C LEU A 64 13.26 -0.10 6.94
N ARG A 65 12.23 -0.79 6.45
CA ARG A 65 11.91 -2.17 6.83
C ARG A 65 12.24 -3.13 5.71
N ILE A 66 13.06 -4.13 6.01
CA ILE A 66 13.57 -5.11 5.03
C ILE A 66 13.55 -6.53 5.59
N SER A 67 13.84 -7.49 4.70
CA SER A 67 14.01 -8.90 5.04
C SER A 67 15.03 -9.13 6.16
N ASP A 68 14.69 -10.03 7.07
CA ASP A 68 15.60 -10.65 8.05
C ASP A 68 16.80 -11.36 7.40
N THR A 69 16.72 -11.67 6.11
CA THR A 69 17.83 -12.23 5.32
C THR A 69 18.85 -11.18 4.84
N GLU A 70 18.51 -9.89 4.86
CA GLU A 70 19.44 -8.82 4.48
C GLU A 70 20.44 -8.54 5.60
N LYS A 71 21.50 -7.79 5.29
CA LYS A 71 22.47 -7.32 6.29
C LYS A 71 22.35 -5.81 6.41
N PRO A 72 21.81 -5.27 7.52
CA PRO A 72 21.53 -3.85 7.66
C PRO A 72 22.71 -2.94 7.29
N LYS A 73 23.90 -3.21 7.83
CA LYS A 73 25.10 -2.40 7.54
C LYS A 73 25.49 -2.38 6.06
N GLU A 74 25.41 -3.53 5.37
CA GLU A 74 25.73 -3.58 3.94
C GLU A 74 24.69 -2.84 3.10
N VAL A 75 23.42 -2.84 3.52
CA VAL A 75 22.34 -2.09 2.87
C VAL A 75 22.52 -0.59 3.08
N GLU A 76 22.78 -0.17 4.32
CA GLU A 76 23.07 1.22 4.71
C GLU A 76 24.22 1.80 3.88
N GLU A 77 25.37 1.11 3.83
CA GLU A 77 26.55 1.54 3.06
C GLU A 77 26.26 1.69 1.55
N LYS A 78 25.44 0.80 0.99
CA LYS A 78 25.05 0.87 -0.43
C LYS A 78 24.11 2.04 -0.69
N ILE A 79 23.11 2.27 0.17
CA ILE A 79 22.21 3.42 0.06
C ILE A 79 23.00 4.71 0.14
N ASP A 80 23.89 4.84 1.11
CA ASP A 80 24.79 5.99 1.26
C ASP A 80 25.62 6.26 0.01
N LYS A 81 26.12 5.20 -0.63
CA LYS A 81 26.86 5.32 -1.89
C LYS A 81 25.97 5.86 -3.02
N GLU A 82 24.73 5.41 -3.14
CA GLU A 82 23.79 5.93 -4.13
C GLU A 82 23.39 7.38 -3.86
N LEU A 83 23.16 7.74 -2.59
CA LEU A 83 22.87 9.13 -2.19
C LEU A 83 24.03 10.07 -2.55
N LYS A 84 25.28 9.65 -2.28
CA LYS A 84 26.49 10.41 -2.64
C LYS A 84 26.62 10.63 -4.14
N LYS A 85 26.34 9.61 -4.97
CA LYS A 85 26.33 9.77 -6.44
C LYS A 85 25.31 10.81 -6.90
N LYS A 86 24.16 10.85 -6.23
CA LYS A 86 23.08 11.81 -6.46
C LYS A 86 23.35 13.19 -5.81
N LYS A 87 24.50 13.40 -5.17
CA LYS A 87 24.85 14.63 -4.44
C LYS A 87 23.81 15.01 -3.38
N ILE A 88 23.21 14.01 -2.74
CA ILE A 88 22.27 14.19 -1.63
C ILE A 88 23.06 14.09 -0.33
N THR A 89 22.79 15.00 0.61
CA THR A 89 23.37 14.96 1.96
C THR A 89 23.01 13.64 2.65
N SER A 90 23.90 13.11 3.49
CA SER A 90 23.67 11.86 4.20
C SER A 90 22.39 11.90 5.04
N TYR A 91 21.64 10.79 5.04
CA TYR A 91 20.50 10.56 5.91
C TYR A 91 20.94 9.71 7.10
N THR A 92 20.33 9.91 8.26
CA THR A 92 20.36 8.90 9.32
C THR A 92 19.40 7.79 8.92
N ILE A 93 19.92 6.56 8.77
CA ILE A 93 19.13 5.42 8.31
C ILE A 93 18.87 4.47 9.47
N ASN A 94 17.60 4.30 9.84
CA ASN A 94 17.16 3.22 10.70
C ASN A 94 16.72 2.04 9.85
N ILE A 95 17.27 0.86 10.12
CA ILE A 95 16.91 -0.37 9.40
C ILE A 95 16.36 -1.38 10.38
N VAL A 96 15.09 -1.74 10.19
CA VAL A 96 14.42 -2.81 10.93
C VAL A 96 14.30 -4.03 10.03
N GLN A 97 14.64 -5.19 10.59
CA GLN A 97 14.53 -6.47 9.92
C GLN A 97 13.27 -7.21 10.35
N GLU A 98 12.53 -7.76 9.39
CA GLU A 98 11.30 -8.52 9.62
C GLU A 98 11.22 -9.74 8.70
N ASP A 99 10.44 -10.77 9.08
CA ASP A 99 10.09 -11.87 8.19
C ASP A 99 9.19 -11.31 7.07
N VAL A 100 9.80 -11.03 5.92
CA VAL A 100 9.09 -10.47 4.76
C VAL A 100 7.98 -11.38 4.26
N LYS A 101 8.13 -12.70 4.38
CA LYS A 101 7.08 -13.63 3.95
C LYS A 101 5.88 -13.53 4.87
N LEU A 102 6.10 -13.39 6.17
CA LEU A 102 5.04 -13.16 7.15
C LEU A 102 4.36 -11.82 6.89
N ALA A 103 5.10 -10.73 6.81
CA ALA A 103 4.52 -9.40 6.58
C ALA A 103 3.70 -9.31 5.28
N LYS A 104 4.23 -9.87 4.16
CA LYS A 104 3.49 -9.93 2.88
C LYS A 104 2.26 -10.84 2.95
N LYS A 105 2.26 -11.85 3.82
CA LYS A 105 1.09 -12.70 4.05
C LYS A 105 0.05 -11.96 4.88
N GLU A 106 0.44 -11.35 5.99
CA GLU A 106 -0.45 -10.56 6.84
C GLU A 106 -1.13 -9.45 6.05
N HIS A 107 -0.39 -8.68 5.26
CA HIS A 107 -0.95 -7.63 4.42
C HIS A 107 -2.00 -8.15 3.42
N ARG A 108 -1.74 -9.30 2.76
CA ARG A 108 -2.73 -9.90 1.85
C ARG A 108 -4.01 -10.30 2.58
N TRP A 109 -3.89 -10.84 3.79
CA TRP A 109 -5.01 -11.30 4.59
C TRP A 109 -5.80 -10.15 5.22
N GLU A 110 -5.13 -9.05 5.55
CA GLU A 110 -5.76 -7.79 5.93
C GLU A 110 -6.61 -7.23 4.78
N LEU A 111 -6.05 -7.13 3.57
CA LEU A 111 -6.80 -6.72 2.37
C LEU A 111 -8.00 -7.64 2.08
N PHE A 112 -7.84 -8.95 2.28
CA PHE A 112 -8.95 -9.89 2.17
C PHE A 112 -10.03 -9.61 3.21
N SER A 113 -9.65 -9.36 4.46
CA SER A 113 -10.58 -9.05 5.55
C SER A 113 -11.35 -7.76 5.29
N PHE A 114 -10.70 -6.71 4.76
CA PHE A 114 -11.40 -5.50 4.33
C PHE A 114 -12.39 -5.75 3.20
N ASN A 115 -12.00 -6.54 2.19
CA ASN A 115 -12.93 -6.92 1.11
C ASN A 115 -14.15 -7.70 1.63
N LEU A 116 -13.98 -8.57 2.63
CA LEU A 116 -15.11 -9.25 3.26
C LEU A 116 -16.04 -8.28 3.98
N ILE A 117 -15.50 -7.27 4.66
CA ILE A 117 -16.31 -6.25 5.33
C ILE A 117 -17.19 -5.53 4.31
N ASP A 118 -16.61 -5.11 3.19
CA ASP A 118 -17.32 -4.37 2.15
C ASP A 118 -18.35 -5.25 1.41
N ASP A 119 -17.97 -6.47 1.02
CA ASP A 119 -18.77 -7.32 0.12
C ASP A 119 -19.80 -8.20 0.86
N LEU A 120 -19.43 -8.75 2.03
CA LEU A 120 -20.22 -9.74 2.76
C LEU A 120 -20.83 -9.18 4.04
N LEU A 121 -20.02 -8.53 4.90
CA LEU A 121 -20.48 -8.11 6.23
C LEU A 121 -21.29 -6.81 6.21
N SER A 122 -21.33 -6.13 5.06
CA SER A 122 -22.25 -5.01 4.79
C SER A 122 -23.70 -5.45 4.66
N LYS A 123 -23.96 -6.75 4.46
CA LYS A 123 -25.32 -7.30 4.35
C LYS A 123 -26.06 -7.23 5.69
N PRO A 124 -27.38 -6.93 5.71
CA PRO A 124 -28.14 -6.76 6.94
C PRO A 124 -28.05 -7.94 7.92
N GLU A 125 -28.00 -9.18 7.41
CA GLU A 125 -27.92 -10.40 8.22
C GLU A 125 -26.62 -10.57 8.99
N TYR A 126 -25.53 -9.89 8.59
CA TYR A 126 -24.22 -9.95 9.23
C TYR A 126 -23.82 -8.64 9.89
N LYS A 127 -24.73 -7.66 9.95
CA LYS A 127 -24.49 -6.34 10.53
C LYS A 127 -23.91 -6.45 11.94
N GLY A 128 -22.83 -5.72 12.20
CA GLY A 128 -22.14 -5.70 13.48
C GLY A 128 -21.11 -6.83 13.66
N THR A 129 -20.96 -7.70 12.65
CA THR A 129 -19.88 -8.69 12.63
C THR A 129 -18.54 -8.00 12.37
N THR A 130 -17.52 -8.37 13.15
CA THR A 130 -16.13 -7.90 12.96
C THR A 130 -15.24 -9.07 12.58
N ILE A 131 -14.20 -8.82 11.79
CA ILE A 131 -13.21 -9.83 11.41
C ILE A 131 -11.79 -9.30 11.67
N ILE A 132 -10.94 -10.16 12.21
CA ILE A 132 -9.51 -9.92 12.37
C ILE A 132 -8.77 -11.15 11.83
N SER A 133 -7.77 -10.93 10.97
CA SER A 133 -6.87 -11.97 10.48
C SER A 133 -5.54 -11.90 11.22
N ASN A 134 -5.06 -13.03 11.73
CA ASN A 134 -3.76 -13.12 12.41
C ASN A 134 -2.94 -14.30 11.87
N SER A 135 -1.63 -14.09 11.69
CA SER A 135 -0.66 -15.12 11.33
C SER A 135 0.44 -15.17 12.39
N LYS A 136 0.80 -16.35 12.89
CA LYS A 136 1.91 -16.48 13.84
C LYS A 136 3.27 -16.58 13.17
N ASP A 137 3.30 -17.18 11.98
CA ASP A 137 4.50 -17.39 11.20
C ASP A 137 4.15 -17.50 9.70
N SER A 138 5.17 -17.41 8.85
CA SER A 138 5.01 -17.37 7.40
C SER A 138 4.44 -18.67 6.81
N ASN A 139 4.61 -19.84 7.47
CA ASN A 139 4.19 -21.15 6.96
C ASN A 139 2.93 -21.73 7.64
N GLY A 140 2.57 -21.22 8.82
CA GLY A 140 1.42 -21.67 9.60
C GLY A 140 0.07 -21.21 9.03
N PRO A 141 -1.05 -21.66 9.60
CA PRO A 141 -2.37 -21.21 9.15
C PRO A 141 -2.63 -19.76 9.54
N VAL A 142 -3.45 -19.07 8.74
CA VAL A 142 -4.06 -17.79 9.12
C VAL A 142 -5.33 -18.04 9.91
N THR A 143 -5.45 -17.42 11.08
CA THR A 143 -6.69 -17.48 11.87
C THR A 143 -7.53 -16.27 11.55
N LEU A 144 -8.75 -16.50 11.04
CA LEU A 144 -9.80 -15.51 10.95
C LEU A 144 -10.66 -15.59 12.20
N THR A 145 -10.51 -14.60 13.06
CA THR A 145 -11.36 -14.44 14.25
C THR A 145 -12.51 -13.53 13.87
N ILE A 146 -13.73 -14.04 13.99
CA ILE A 146 -14.95 -13.37 13.60
C ILE A 146 -15.84 -13.24 14.83
N ASN A 147 -16.16 -12.02 15.23
CA ASN A 147 -17.07 -11.78 16.35
C ASN A 147 -18.41 -11.32 15.80
N THR A 148 -19.49 -11.99 16.22
CA THR A 148 -20.86 -11.71 15.78
C THR A 148 -21.67 -11.14 16.94
N PRO A 149 -22.63 -10.24 16.69
CA PRO A 149 -23.50 -9.70 17.73
C PRO A 149 -24.65 -10.65 18.10
N ILE A 150 -24.61 -11.91 17.66
CA ILE A 150 -25.69 -12.85 17.91
C ILE A 150 -25.84 -13.13 19.40
N VAL A 151 -27.09 -13.04 19.84
CA VAL A 151 -27.59 -13.44 21.14
C VAL A 151 -28.67 -14.48 20.87
N GLY A 152 -28.58 -15.66 21.47
CA GLY A 152 -29.57 -16.70 21.22
C GLY A 152 -29.17 -18.06 21.79
N ASN A 153 -30.08 -19.03 21.66
CA ASN A 153 -29.77 -20.41 22.03
C ASN A 153 -28.71 -21.01 21.09
N GLU A 154 -28.05 -22.06 21.56
CA GLU A 154 -26.94 -22.72 20.88
C GLU A 154 -27.27 -23.13 19.43
N SER A 155 -28.50 -23.60 19.18
CA SER A 155 -28.92 -24.06 17.85
C SER A 155 -28.96 -22.93 16.83
N THR A 156 -29.57 -21.78 17.17
CA THR A 156 -29.64 -20.63 16.26
C THR A 156 -28.26 -20.03 16.00
N ALA A 157 -27.41 -19.96 17.03
CA ALA A 157 -26.05 -19.45 16.89
C ALA A 157 -25.21 -20.34 15.96
N LYS A 158 -25.27 -21.67 16.12
CA LYS A 158 -24.57 -22.64 15.25
C LYS A 158 -25.05 -22.58 13.80
N GLU A 159 -26.34 -22.43 13.56
CA GLU A 159 -26.87 -22.30 12.20
C GLU A 159 -26.41 -21.00 11.52
N HIS A 160 -26.36 -19.89 12.25
CA HIS A 160 -25.80 -18.65 11.73
C HIS A 160 -24.30 -18.80 11.43
N ALA A 161 -23.53 -19.35 12.36
CA ALA A 161 -22.09 -19.56 12.19
C ALA A 161 -21.79 -20.42 10.95
N LYS A 162 -22.56 -21.50 10.74
CA LYS A 162 -22.43 -22.36 9.56
C LYS A 162 -22.68 -21.62 8.24
N ARG A 163 -23.70 -20.76 8.20
CA ARG A 163 -24.00 -19.94 7.00
C ARG A 163 -22.90 -18.91 6.75
N LEU A 164 -22.45 -18.21 7.78
CA LEU A 164 -21.37 -17.23 7.69
C LEU A 164 -20.05 -17.88 7.23
N GLU A 165 -19.70 -19.03 7.81
CA GLU A 165 -18.52 -19.80 7.40
C GLU A 165 -18.60 -20.23 5.93
N GLN A 166 -19.76 -20.70 5.48
CA GLN A 166 -19.97 -21.06 4.08
C GLN A 166 -19.81 -19.85 3.15
N ASP A 167 -20.37 -18.70 3.52
CA ASP A 167 -20.27 -17.47 2.74
C ASP A 167 -18.83 -16.94 2.66
N ILE A 168 -18.09 -16.98 3.77
CA ILE A 168 -16.66 -16.63 3.79
C ILE A 168 -15.87 -17.56 2.88
N ASN A 169 -16.09 -18.87 2.98
CA ASN A 169 -15.45 -19.85 2.10
C ASN A 169 -15.79 -19.63 0.62
N ASN A 170 -17.00 -19.16 0.30
CA ASN A 170 -17.38 -18.79 -1.06
C ASN A 170 -16.68 -17.51 -1.51
N ALA A 171 -16.62 -16.49 -0.64
CA ALA A 171 -15.93 -15.24 -0.92
C ALA A 171 -14.43 -15.44 -1.20
N MET A 172 -13.77 -16.38 -0.51
CA MET A 172 -12.38 -16.78 -0.77
C MET A 172 -12.16 -17.33 -2.18
N LYS A 173 -13.16 -17.98 -2.77
CA LYS A 173 -13.09 -18.61 -4.10
C LYS A 173 -13.30 -17.62 -5.25
N THR A 174 -13.65 -16.36 -4.97
CA THR A 174 -13.76 -15.33 -6.01
C THR A 174 -12.39 -15.01 -6.61
N ASP A 175 -12.32 -14.61 -7.88
CA ASP A 175 -11.04 -14.35 -8.53
C ASP A 175 -10.29 -13.15 -7.94
N LYS A 176 -11.03 -12.17 -7.39
CA LYS A 176 -10.50 -11.07 -6.57
C LYS A 176 -9.75 -11.61 -5.35
N ASN A 177 -10.39 -12.48 -4.56
CA ASN A 177 -9.85 -12.93 -3.28
C ASN A 177 -8.88 -14.12 -3.39
N LYS A 178 -8.98 -14.97 -4.43
CA LYS A 178 -8.00 -16.05 -4.68
C LYS A 178 -6.56 -15.54 -4.77
N LYS A 179 -6.36 -14.34 -5.34
CA LYS A 179 -5.03 -13.71 -5.44
C LYS A 179 -4.47 -13.27 -4.08
N LEU A 180 -5.37 -12.94 -3.14
CA LEU A 180 -5.04 -12.54 -1.78
C LEU A 180 -4.83 -13.76 -0.87
N VAL A 181 -5.70 -14.76 -0.91
CA VAL A 181 -5.60 -15.97 -0.07
C VAL A 181 -4.50 -16.93 -0.56
N LYS A 182 -4.30 -17.01 -1.89
CA LYS A 182 -3.35 -17.92 -2.54
C LYS A 182 -3.57 -19.39 -2.10
N LYS A 183 -2.51 -20.04 -1.61
CA LYS A 183 -2.50 -21.43 -1.12
C LYS A 183 -2.30 -21.48 0.40
N ASP A 184 -2.49 -20.37 1.09
CA ASP A 184 -2.31 -20.31 2.53
C ASP A 184 -3.37 -21.18 3.21
N THR A 185 -2.98 -21.96 4.22
CA THR A 185 -3.93 -22.64 5.08
C THR A 185 -4.59 -21.64 6.01
N TYR A 186 -5.82 -21.91 6.43
CA TYR A 186 -6.57 -21.00 7.29
C TYR A 186 -7.50 -21.75 8.24
N ILE A 187 -7.87 -21.07 9.32
CA ILE A 187 -8.83 -21.51 10.34
C ILE A 187 -9.83 -20.38 10.52
N ILE A 188 -11.12 -20.71 10.50
CA ILE A 188 -12.22 -19.77 10.77
C ILE A 188 -12.73 -20.04 12.18
N GLN A 189 -12.73 -19.01 13.02
CA GLN A 189 -13.28 -19.07 14.37
C GLN A 189 -14.36 -18.01 14.51
N ILE A 190 -15.60 -18.44 14.74
CA ILE A 190 -16.76 -17.56 14.86
C ILE A 190 -17.22 -17.55 16.31
N TYR A 191 -17.27 -16.36 16.89
CA TYR A 191 -17.68 -16.13 18.26
C TYR A 191 -19.03 -15.41 18.31
N ASN A 192 -19.85 -15.75 19.31
CA ASN A 192 -21.05 -14.98 19.65
C ASN A 192 -20.71 -13.75 20.51
N SER A 193 -21.75 -13.02 20.93
CA SER A 193 -21.60 -11.83 21.79
C SER A 193 -21.03 -12.11 23.18
N ASP A 194 -21.10 -13.36 23.65
CA ASP A 194 -20.54 -13.82 24.93
C ASP A 194 -19.11 -14.39 24.79
N ASN A 195 -18.45 -14.16 23.65
CA ASN A 195 -17.13 -14.72 23.30
C ASN A 195 -17.06 -16.26 23.31
N GLN A 196 -18.18 -16.94 23.07
CA GLN A 196 -18.22 -18.39 22.92
C GLN A 196 -18.02 -18.77 21.46
N LEU A 197 -17.17 -19.77 21.19
CA LEU A 197 -16.99 -20.34 19.87
C LEU A 197 -18.27 -21.07 19.45
N ILE A 198 -18.80 -20.75 18.26
CA ILE A 198 -20.11 -21.23 17.80
C ILE A 198 -20.07 -22.00 16.46
N ASN A 199 -18.88 -22.21 15.87
CA ASN A 199 -18.68 -23.12 14.74
C ASN A 199 -17.87 -24.37 15.12
#